data_AF-A0AA39SZ69-F1
#
_entry.id   AF-A0AA39SZ69-F1
#
_cell.length_a   1.000
_cell.length_b   1.000
_cell.length_c   1.000
_cell.angle_alpha   90.00
_cell.angle_beta   90.00
_cell.angle_gamma   90.00
#
_symmetry.space_group_name_H-M   'P 1'
#
loop_
_entity.id
_entity.type
_entity.pdbx_description
1 polymer ?
#
loop_
_entity_poly.entity_id
_entity_poly.type
_entity_poly.pdbx_seq_one_letter_code
_entity_poly.pdbx_strand_id
1 'polypeptide(L)'
;MLRLLQAFLQKVPHEISQEGCLAQLLRIFNMLVSSPSSDEHGFYVLNTVIDNLEYGVIDPYVTHIWNALFVRLQNNRTVKFVKSLVIFMSLFLVKHGPAALVDTMNTIQPTIFRTIVEQFWIPNLKLITGAIEFKLTAIASTRLICESPVLLDPSAVGVWGKMLDSIVTNFSRPEEDRVEEEPEMPDIAENVGYTATFVNLYNAGKKEEDPLKDIKDPKEYLVASLARISATSPGRFPQIINENLESANREALLQLCSSYNFTIV
;
A
#
# COMPACT_ATOMS: atom_id res chain seq x y z
N MET A 1 -13.31 11.28 -7.55
CA MET A 1 -12.19 12.24 -7.63
C MET A 1 -12.03 12.94 -8.99
N LEU A 2 -12.70 12.50 -10.07
CA LEU A 2 -12.66 13.08 -11.43
C LEU A 2 -12.65 14.62 -11.51
N ARG A 3 -13.37 15.35 -10.64
CA ARG A 3 -13.42 16.82 -10.69
C ARG A 3 -12.09 17.52 -10.40
N LEU A 4 -11.18 16.93 -9.61
CA LEU A 4 -9.88 17.57 -9.35
C LEU A 4 -8.95 17.35 -10.55
N LEU A 5 -8.88 16.12 -11.06
CA LEU A 5 -8.16 15.82 -12.29
C LEU A 5 -8.73 16.64 -13.46
N GLN A 6 -10.06 16.72 -13.60
CA GLN A 6 -10.75 17.58 -14.58
C GLN A 6 -10.49 19.07 -14.34
N ALA A 7 -10.52 19.58 -13.11
CA ALA A 7 -10.21 20.98 -12.83
C ALA A 7 -8.73 21.32 -13.08
N PHE A 8 -7.83 20.36 -12.86
CA PHE A 8 -6.42 20.46 -13.22
C PHE A 8 -6.27 20.46 -14.75
N LEU A 9 -6.86 19.47 -15.43
CA LEU A 9 -6.93 19.36 -16.90
C LEU A 9 -7.54 20.61 -17.56
N GLN A 10 -8.50 21.28 -16.90
CA GLN A 10 -9.11 22.54 -17.36
C GLN A 10 -8.22 23.77 -17.12
N LYS A 11 -7.29 23.72 -16.16
CA LYS A 11 -6.33 24.81 -15.89
C LYS A 11 -5.01 24.68 -16.64
N VAL A 12 -4.75 23.52 -17.25
CA VAL A 12 -3.59 23.32 -18.13
C VAL A 12 -3.88 23.99 -19.49
N PRO A 13 -2.96 24.79 -20.06
CA PRO A 13 -3.16 25.43 -21.36
C PRO A 13 -3.63 24.43 -22.42
N HIS A 14 -4.59 24.84 -23.26
CA HIS A 14 -5.28 24.05 -24.29
C HIS A 14 -4.37 23.35 -25.34
N GLU A 15 -3.05 23.41 -25.22
CA GLU A 15 -2.05 22.84 -26.12
C GLU A 15 -1.44 21.52 -25.64
N ILE A 16 -1.78 21.06 -24.43
CA ILE A 16 -1.17 19.87 -23.84
C ILE A 16 -2.09 18.66 -24.05
N SER A 17 -1.64 17.70 -24.86
CA SER A 17 -2.31 16.39 -25.04
C SER A 17 -2.47 15.68 -23.68
N GLN A 18 -3.37 14.69 -23.58
CA GLN A 18 -3.54 13.91 -22.34
C GLN A 18 -2.21 13.34 -21.81
N GLU A 19 -1.30 12.95 -22.71
CA GLU A 19 0.05 12.48 -22.39
C GLU A 19 0.94 13.58 -21.76
N GLY A 20 0.93 14.79 -22.31
CA GLY A 20 1.73 15.90 -21.77
C GLY A 20 1.24 16.38 -20.40
N CYS A 21 -0.06 16.25 -20.11
CA CYS A 21 -0.62 16.62 -18.81
C CYS A 21 -0.21 15.62 -17.73
N LEU A 22 -0.26 14.33 -18.03
CA LEU A 22 0.19 13.29 -17.11
C LEU A 22 1.68 13.44 -16.78
N ALA A 23 2.53 13.67 -17.78
CA ALA A 23 3.95 13.93 -17.55
C ALA A 23 4.18 15.14 -16.62
N GLN A 24 3.39 16.21 -16.77
CA GLN A 24 3.47 17.37 -15.90
C GLN A 24 3.01 17.07 -14.47
N LEU A 25 1.92 16.30 -14.30
CA LEU A 25 1.46 15.85 -12.98
C LEU A 25 2.50 15.00 -12.28
N LEU A 26 3.17 14.10 -13.00
CA LEU A 26 4.21 13.25 -12.44
C LEU A 26 5.47 14.04 -12.07
N ARG A 27 5.79 15.10 -12.81
CA ARG A 27 6.83 16.05 -12.42
C ARG A 27 6.47 16.78 -11.12
N ILE A 28 5.21 17.21 -10.96
CA ILE A 28 4.72 17.83 -9.73
C ILE A 28 4.81 16.83 -8.57
N PHE A 29 4.36 15.59 -8.77
CA PHE A 29 4.51 14.51 -7.79
C PHE A 29 5.98 14.37 -7.34
N ASN A 30 6.92 14.26 -8.27
CA ASN A 30 8.34 14.03 -7.94
C ASN A 30 8.90 15.19 -7.09
N MET A 31 8.49 16.43 -7.38
CA MET A 31 8.84 17.60 -6.58
C MET A 31 8.26 17.53 -5.16
N LEU A 32 6.99 17.15 -5.02
CA LEU A 32 6.31 17.06 -3.73
C LEU A 32 6.87 15.93 -2.87
N VAL A 33 7.05 14.73 -3.43
CA VAL A 33 7.53 13.58 -2.67
C VAL A 33 8.98 13.73 -2.19
N SER A 34 9.76 14.59 -2.85
CA SER A 34 11.15 14.86 -2.47
C SER A 34 11.29 15.59 -1.13
N SER A 35 10.24 16.27 -0.64
CA SER A 35 10.26 17.00 0.64
C SER A 35 9.37 16.32 1.69
N PRO A 36 9.84 16.11 2.94
CA PRO A 36 9.00 15.60 4.04
C PRO A 36 7.75 16.44 4.34
N SER A 37 7.81 17.75 4.12
CA SER A 37 6.68 18.65 4.41
C SER A 37 5.55 18.56 3.38
N SER A 38 5.79 17.99 2.20
CA SER A 38 4.82 17.95 1.11
C SER A 38 4.62 16.57 0.50
N ASP A 39 5.24 15.52 1.05
CA ASP A 39 5.14 14.15 0.52
C ASP A 39 3.72 13.59 0.49
N GLU A 40 2.89 13.93 1.47
CA GLU A 40 1.46 13.59 1.51
C GLU A 40 0.71 14.08 0.27
N HIS A 41 0.99 15.31 -0.17
CA HIS A 41 0.39 15.86 -1.39
C HIS A 41 0.90 15.11 -2.63
N GLY A 42 2.16 14.69 -2.62
CA GLY A 42 2.73 13.82 -3.66
C GLY A 42 1.99 12.49 -3.76
N PHE A 43 1.79 11.81 -2.63
CA PHE A 43 1.02 10.56 -2.59
C PHE A 43 -0.45 10.74 -2.96
N TYR A 44 -1.07 11.87 -2.57
CA TYR A 44 -2.43 12.19 -2.97
C TYR A 44 -2.58 12.29 -4.50
N VAL A 45 -1.62 12.93 -5.18
CA VAL A 45 -1.57 13.01 -6.65
C VAL A 45 -1.42 11.61 -7.24
N LEU A 46 -0.47 10.81 -6.74
CA LEU A 46 -0.26 9.44 -7.21
C LEU A 46 -1.49 8.55 -7.03
N ASN A 47 -2.09 8.54 -5.84
CA ASN A 47 -3.28 7.75 -5.55
C ASN A 47 -4.42 8.14 -6.50
N THR A 48 -4.59 9.43 -6.78
CA THR A 48 -5.59 9.92 -7.74
C THR A 48 -5.32 9.40 -9.16
N VAL A 49 -4.07 9.43 -9.61
CA VAL A 49 -3.66 8.94 -10.94
C VAL A 49 -3.94 7.44 -11.06
N ILE A 50 -3.48 6.63 -10.10
CA ILE A 50 -3.67 5.17 -10.09
C ILE A 50 -5.15 4.79 -9.98
N ASP A 51 -5.93 5.53 -9.20
CA ASP A 51 -7.34 5.23 -8.97
C ASP A 51 -8.24 5.54 -10.19
N ASN A 52 -7.88 6.54 -11.00
CA ASN A 52 -8.77 7.10 -12.03
C ASN A 52 -8.30 6.88 -13.47
N LEU A 53 -7.05 6.47 -13.72
CA LEU A 53 -6.55 6.24 -15.08
C LEU A 53 -6.42 4.74 -15.40
N GLU A 54 -6.61 4.40 -16.68
CA GLU A 54 -6.39 3.05 -17.19
C GLU A 54 -4.90 2.70 -17.18
N TYR A 55 -4.58 1.43 -16.91
CA TYR A 55 -3.20 0.99 -16.76
C TYR A 55 -2.31 1.34 -17.97
N GLY A 56 -2.81 1.16 -19.20
CA GLY A 56 -2.02 1.45 -20.41
C GLY A 56 -1.57 2.91 -20.55
N VAL A 57 -2.27 3.84 -19.91
CA VAL A 57 -1.90 5.27 -19.89
C VAL A 57 -0.78 5.53 -18.86
N ILE A 58 -0.79 4.79 -17.75
CA ILE A 58 0.15 4.96 -16.65
C ILE A 58 1.43 4.15 -16.86
N ASP A 59 1.34 2.98 -17.50
CA ASP A 59 2.41 2.00 -17.68
C ASP A 59 3.77 2.60 -18.10
N PRO A 60 3.85 3.55 -19.08
CA PRO A 60 5.11 4.17 -19.47
C PRO A 60 5.84 4.94 -18.34
N TYR A 61 5.11 5.31 -17.29
CA TYR A 61 5.57 6.13 -16.20
C TYR A 61 5.78 5.38 -14.88
N VAL A 62 5.24 4.16 -14.75
CA VAL A 62 5.27 3.39 -13.48
C VAL A 62 6.70 3.19 -12.97
N THR A 63 7.63 2.83 -13.86
CA THR A 63 9.05 2.66 -13.53
C THR A 63 9.66 3.95 -12.99
N HIS A 64 9.31 5.12 -13.55
CA HIS A 64 9.80 6.40 -13.04
C HIS A 64 9.25 6.69 -11.64
N ILE A 65 7.97 6.37 -11.40
CA ILE A 65 7.33 6.53 -10.09
C ILE A 65 8.04 5.67 -9.03
N TRP A 66 8.27 4.39 -9.32
CA TRP A 66 9.00 3.51 -8.38
C TRP A 66 10.40 4.02 -8.08
N ASN A 67 11.13 4.47 -9.08
CA ASN A 67 12.48 4.99 -8.89
C ASN A 67 12.47 6.20 -7.93
N ALA A 68 11.59 7.18 -8.16
CA ALA A 68 11.45 8.35 -7.29
C ALA A 68 11.12 7.96 -5.84
N LEU A 69 10.18 7.03 -5.64
CA LEU A 69 9.78 6.56 -4.32
C LEU A 69 10.90 5.79 -3.61
N PHE A 70 11.64 4.94 -4.32
CA PHE A 70 12.74 4.17 -3.72
C PHE A 70 13.96 5.04 -3.39
N VAL A 71 14.28 6.03 -4.23
CA VAL A 71 15.30 7.05 -3.89
C VAL A 71 14.88 7.81 -2.64
N ARG A 72 13.61 8.21 -2.56
CA ARG A 72 13.08 8.92 -1.38
C ARG A 72 13.08 8.05 -0.11
N LEU A 73 12.81 6.75 -0.26
CA LEU A 73 12.86 5.75 0.82
C LEU A 73 14.28 5.59 1.39
N GLN A 74 15.30 5.63 0.53
CA GLN A 74 16.70 5.47 0.95
C GLN A 74 17.24 6.71 1.65
N ASN A 75 16.89 7.92 1.18
CA ASN A 75 17.56 9.14 1.61
C ASN A 75 16.96 9.79 2.87
N ASN A 76 15.63 9.84 3.03
CA ASN A 76 15.00 10.71 4.05
C ASN A 76 13.70 10.15 4.67
N ARG A 77 13.53 8.82 4.77
CA ARG A 77 12.23 8.23 5.16
C ARG A 77 11.69 8.77 6.50
N THR A 78 10.40 9.12 6.53
CA THR A 78 9.60 9.48 7.73
C THR A 78 8.55 8.39 7.96
N VAL A 79 7.95 8.29 9.15
CA VAL A 79 6.90 7.28 9.41
C VAL A 79 5.70 7.54 8.51
N LYS A 80 5.35 8.81 8.33
CA LYS A 80 4.33 9.25 7.37
C LYS A 80 4.60 8.78 5.93
N PHE A 81 5.82 8.96 5.42
CA PHE A 81 6.22 8.50 4.10
C PHE A 81 6.11 6.97 4.00
N VAL A 82 6.57 6.25 5.02
CA VAL A 82 6.54 4.80 5.08
C VAL A 82 5.09 4.27 4.99
N LYS A 83 4.17 4.81 5.80
CA LYS A 83 2.75 4.45 5.76
C LYS A 83 2.16 4.72 4.38
N SER A 84 2.42 5.91 3.84
CA SER A 84 1.91 6.32 2.52
C SER A 84 2.42 5.43 1.39
N LEU A 85 3.69 4.99 1.45
CA LEU A 85 4.25 4.09 0.44
C LEU A 85 3.62 2.69 0.49
N VAL A 86 3.38 2.13 1.69
CA VAL A 86 2.68 0.83 1.83
C VAL A 86 1.25 0.92 1.30
N ILE A 87 0.53 2.02 1.59
CA ILE A 87 -0.82 2.28 1.08
C ILE A 87 -0.79 2.41 -0.45
N PHE A 88 0.15 3.17 -1.01
CA PHE A 88 0.30 3.34 -2.46
C PHE A 88 0.58 2.01 -3.17
N MET A 89 1.52 1.20 -2.68
CA MET A 89 1.79 -0.12 -3.25
C MET A 89 0.56 -1.04 -3.16
N SER A 90 -0.21 -0.93 -2.08
CA SER A 90 -1.46 -1.69 -1.90
C SER A 90 -2.54 -1.27 -2.90
N LEU A 91 -2.72 0.04 -3.10
CA LEU A 91 -3.64 0.58 -4.10
C LEU A 91 -3.26 0.15 -5.51
N PHE A 92 -1.97 0.29 -5.86
CA PHE A 92 -1.44 -0.14 -7.15
C PHE A 92 -1.70 -1.62 -7.40
N LEU A 93 -1.41 -2.48 -6.42
CA LEU A 93 -1.67 -3.92 -6.51
C LEU A 93 -3.16 -4.20 -6.70
N VAL A 94 -4.03 -3.56 -5.93
CA VAL A 94 -5.47 -3.78 -6.03
C VAL A 94 -6.00 -3.41 -7.42
N LYS A 95 -5.53 -2.29 -7.98
CA LYS A 95 -6.00 -1.75 -9.26
C LYS A 95 -5.40 -2.44 -10.48
N HIS A 96 -4.13 -2.84 -10.42
CA HIS A 96 -3.37 -3.31 -11.58
C HIS A 96 -2.88 -4.75 -11.45
N GLY A 97 -3.06 -5.36 -10.27
CA GLY A 97 -2.73 -6.75 -10.00
C GLY A 97 -1.31 -6.95 -9.46
N PRO A 98 -1.05 -8.12 -8.83
CA PRO A 98 0.25 -8.44 -8.25
C PRO A 98 1.35 -8.61 -9.31
N ALA A 99 1.03 -9.11 -10.50
CA ALA A 99 2.00 -9.27 -11.59
C ALA A 99 2.56 -7.91 -12.02
N ALA A 100 1.70 -6.92 -12.30
CA ALA A 100 2.13 -5.57 -12.66
C ALA A 100 3.02 -4.94 -11.59
N LEU A 101 2.69 -5.12 -10.30
CA LEU A 101 3.50 -4.61 -9.20
C LEU A 101 4.90 -5.25 -9.21
N VAL A 102 4.97 -6.58 -9.31
CA VAL A 102 6.23 -7.34 -9.33
C VAL A 102 7.10 -6.95 -10.52
N ASP A 103 6.52 -6.95 -11.72
CA ASP A 103 7.25 -6.77 -12.97
C ASP A 103 7.80 -5.35 -13.11
N THR A 104 6.98 -4.34 -12.77
CA THR A 104 7.39 -2.94 -12.85
C THR A 104 8.43 -2.57 -11.78
N MET A 105 8.35 -3.13 -10.57
CA MET A 105 9.40 -2.96 -9.56
C MET A 105 10.71 -3.63 -10.00
N ASN A 106 10.64 -4.87 -10.50
CA ASN A 106 11.82 -5.61 -10.92
C ASN A 106 12.51 -5.02 -12.17
N THR A 107 11.82 -4.15 -12.91
CA THR A 107 12.42 -3.34 -13.98
C THR A 107 13.42 -2.31 -13.42
N ILE A 108 13.22 -1.81 -12.20
CA ILE A 108 14.16 -0.89 -11.53
C ILE A 108 15.47 -1.58 -11.19
N GLN A 109 15.34 -2.74 -10.56
CA GLN A 109 16.45 -3.59 -10.18
C GLN A 109 15.94 -5.03 -10.08
N PRO A 110 16.61 -6.01 -10.70
CA PRO A 110 16.18 -7.41 -10.61
C PRO A 110 16.00 -7.84 -9.15
N THR A 111 14.88 -8.50 -8.87
CA THR A 111 14.51 -9.05 -7.55
C THR A 111 14.23 -8.03 -6.43
N ILE A 112 14.25 -6.72 -6.71
CA ILE A 112 14.00 -5.68 -5.70
C ILE A 112 12.64 -5.82 -5.03
N PHE A 113 11.63 -6.33 -5.75
CA PHE A 113 10.29 -6.57 -5.19
C PHE A 113 10.37 -7.43 -3.90
N ARG A 114 11.15 -8.52 -3.92
CA ARG A 114 11.25 -9.41 -2.76
C ARG A 114 11.88 -8.69 -1.57
N THR A 115 12.93 -7.91 -1.80
CA THR A 115 13.60 -7.11 -0.78
C THR A 115 12.66 -6.06 -0.19
N ILE A 116 11.89 -5.35 -1.03
CA ILE A 116 10.90 -4.37 -0.58
C ILE A 116 9.80 -5.04 0.24
N VAL A 117 9.27 -6.19 -0.18
CA VAL A 117 8.26 -6.90 0.60
C VAL A 117 8.82 -7.32 1.97
N GLU A 118 9.97 -7.99 1.98
CA GLU A 118 10.53 -8.57 3.21
C GLU A 118 11.05 -7.53 4.19
N GLN A 119 11.80 -6.53 3.71
CA GLN A 119 12.49 -5.57 4.57
C GLN A 119 11.69 -4.29 4.81
N PHE A 120 10.70 -4.00 3.97
CA PHE A 120 9.94 -2.76 4.05
C PHE A 120 8.44 -2.97 4.23
N TRP A 121 7.75 -3.73 3.39
CA TRP A 121 6.29 -3.86 3.51
C TRP A 121 5.89 -4.59 4.79
N ILE A 122 6.40 -5.80 5.01
CA ILE A 122 6.01 -6.65 6.15
C ILE A 122 6.21 -5.95 7.50
N PRO A 123 7.38 -5.33 7.80
CA PRO A 123 7.62 -4.71 9.10
C PRO A 123 6.76 -3.47 9.36
N ASN A 124 6.28 -2.81 8.30
CA ASN A 124 5.54 -1.54 8.39
C ASN A 124 4.02 -1.70 8.29
N LEU A 125 3.50 -2.90 8.01
CA LEU A 125 2.06 -3.17 8.02
C LEU A 125 1.40 -2.83 9.36
N LYS A 126 2.10 -3.06 10.48
CA LYS A 126 1.63 -2.75 11.83
C LYS A 126 1.41 -1.25 12.10
N LEU A 127 1.98 -0.38 11.26
CA LEU A 127 1.89 1.08 11.39
C LEU A 127 0.64 1.64 10.71
N ILE A 128 -0.07 0.82 9.94
CA ILE A 128 -1.24 1.25 9.18
C ILE A 128 -2.42 1.45 10.13
N THR A 129 -2.95 2.67 10.09
CA THR A 129 -4.10 3.16 10.85
C THR A 129 -5.15 3.66 9.87
N GLY A 130 -6.40 3.77 10.30
CA GLY A 130 -7.52 4.14 9.43
C GLY A 130 -8.19 2.92 8.83
N ALA A 131 -9.52 2.90 8.87
CA ALA A 131 -10.31 1.71 8.49
C ALA A 131 -10.16 1.36 6.99
N ILE A 132 -10.06 2.36 6.11
CA ILE A 132 -9.97 2.16 4.65
C ILE A 132 -8.56 1.67 4.29
N GLU A 133 -7.53 2.31 4.83
CA GLU A 133 -6.12 2.01 4.62
C GLU A 133 -5.79 0.62 5.18
N PHE A 134 -6.31 0.31 6.37
CA PHE A 134 -6.16 -1.00 6.98
C PHE A 134 -6.78 -2.09 6.09
N LYS A 135 -8.03 -1.89 5.66
CA LYS A 135 -8.69 -2.83 4.75
C LYS A 135 -7.92 -2.99 3.45
N LEU A 136 -7.51 -1.88 2.83
CA LEU A 136 -6.76 -1.88 1.58
C LEU A 136 -5.45 -2.67 1.70
N THR A 137 -4.65 -2.38 2.71
CA THR A 137 -3.35 -3.03 2.92
C THR A 137 -3.49 -4.50 3.30
N ALA A 138 -4.51 -4.87 4.09
CA ALA A 138 -4.79 -6.26 4.43
C ALA A 138 -5.21 -7.09 3.20
N ILE A 139 -6.11 -6.54 2.36
CA ILE A 139 -6.55 -7.20 1.13
C ILE A 139 -5.40 -7.30 0.14
N ALA A 140 -4.64 -6.22 -0.07
CA ALA A 140 -3.50 -6.24 -0.99
C ALA A 140 -2.45 -7.26 -0.55
N SER A 141 -2.13 -7.33 0.75
CA SER A 141 -1.17 -8.29 1.30
C SER A 141 -1.67 -9.74 1.15
N THR A 142 -2.98 -9.97 1.35
CA THR A 142 -3.62 -11.27 1.10
C THR A 142 -3.50 -11.69 -0.36
N ARG A 143 -3.83 -10.77 -1.29
CA ARG A 143 -3.71 -11.02 -2.73
C ARG A 143 -2.26 -11.29 -3.13
N LEU A 144 -1.30 -10.56 -2.56
CA LEU A 144 0.13 -10.77 -2.79
C LEU A 144 0.53 -12.23 -2.51
N ILE A 145 0.15 -12.77 -1.34
CA ILE A 145 0.54 -14.14 -0.94
C ILE A 145 -0.32 -15.24 -1.59
N CYS A 146 -1.49 -14.90 -2.14
CA CYS A 146 -2.40 -15.87 -2.76
C CYS A 146 -2.35 -15.88 -4.30
N GLU A 147 -1.89 -14.80 -4.93
CA GLU A 147 -1.99 -14.60 -6.38
C GLU A 147 -0.61 -14.34 -7.04
N SER A 148 0.42 -13.91 -6.29
CA SER A 148 1.74 -13.61 -6.87
C SER A 148 2.56 -14.89 -7.08
N PRO A 149 2.97 -15.23 -8.33
CA PRO A 149 3.83 -16.38 -8.58
C PRO A 149 5.15 -16.31 -7.82
N VAL A 150 5.71 -15.10 -7.63
CA VAL A 150 6.98 -14.90 -6.91
C VAL A 150 6.88 -15.29 -5.43
N LEU A 151 5.73 -15.08 -4.79
CA LEU A 151 5.53 -15.48 -3.39
C LEU A 151 4.96 -16.88 -3.22
N LEU A 152 4.31 -17.40 -4.26
CA LEU A 152 3.86 -18.79 -4.33
C LEU A 152 5.00 -19.75 -4.71
N ASP A 153 6.17 -19.26 -5.09
CA ASP A 153 7.35 -20.09 -5.35
C ASP A 153 7.86 -20.76 -4.05
N PRO A 154 8.29 -22.04 -4.08
CA PRO A 154 8.85 -22.71 -2.91
C PRO A 154 10.04 -21.99 -2.26
N SER A 155 10.82 -21.21 -3.00
CA SER A 155 11.94 -20.44 -2.45
C SER A 155 11.50 -19.23 -1.61
N ALA A 156 10.23 -18.84 -1.69
CA ALA A 156 9.65 -17.68 -1.00
C ALA A 156 8.88 -18.04 0.28
N VAL A 157 8.87 -19.31 0.70
CA VAL A 157 8.12 -19.81 1.87
C VAL A 157 8.31 -18.96 3.13
N GLY A 158 9.55 -18.58 3.45
CA GLY A 158 9.82 -17.73 4.61
C GLY A 158 9.21 -16.33 4.51
N VAL A 159 9.22 -15.71 3.33
CA VAL A 159 8.61 -14.38 3.11
C VAL A 159 7.08 -14.49 3.12
N TRP A 160 6.54 -15.54 2.52
CA TRP A 160 5.11 -15.85 2.54
C TRP A 160 4.59 -16.01 3.98
N GLY A 161 5.29 -16.80 4.80
CA GLY A 161 4.94 -17.03 6.20
C GLY A 161 5.00 -15.76 7.04
N LYS A 162 6.08 -14.98 6.93
CA LYS A 162 6.21 -13.68 7.60
C LYS A 162 5.11 -12.69 7.20
N MET A 163 4.71 -12.67 5.93
CA MET A 163 3.63 -11.80 5.47
C MET A 163 2.29 -12.23 6.09
N LEU A 164 1.98 -13.52 6.09
CA LEU A 164 0.76 -14.02 6.73
C LEU A 164 0.75 -13.73 8.24
N ASP A 165 1.86 -13.96 8.93
CA ASP A 165 2.01 -13.65 10.35
C ASP A 165 1.76 -12.15 10.64
N SER A 166 2.31 -11.26 9.82
CA SER A 166 2.08 -9.81 9.91
C SER A 166 0.62 -9.44 9.66
N ILE A 167 -0.05 -10.05 8.67
CA ILE A 167 -1.49 -9.84 8.42
C ILE A 167 -2.33 -10.25 9.65
N VAL A 168 -2.08 -11.44 10.21
CA VAL A 168 -2.84 -11.96 11.36
C VAL A 168 -2.57 -11.13 12.62
N THR A 169 -1.32 -10.72 12.85
CA THR A 169 -0.97 -9.77 13.92
C THR A 169 -1.77 -8.48 13.76
N ASN A 170 -1.86 -7.96 12.53
CA ASN A 170 -2.59 -6.74 12.23
C ASN A 170 -4.12 -6.93 12.35
N PHE A 171 -4.66 -8.14 12.29
CA PHE A 171 -6.09 -8.38 12.61
C PHE A 171 -6.37 -8.53 14.10
N SER A 172 -5.35 -8.90 14.87
CA SER A 172 -5.46 -9.21 16.30
C SER A 172 -5.18 -8.00 17.20
N ARG A 173 -4.43 -7.00 16.70
CA ARG A 173 -4.14 -5.76 17.44
C ARG A 173 -5.31 -4.77 17.39
N PRO A 174 -5.68 -4.11 18.50
CA PRO A 174 -6.55 -2.92 18.44
C PRO A 174 -5.88 -1.80 17.61
N GLU A 175 -6.69 -0.90 17.08
CA GLU A 175 -6.18 0.24 16.27
C GLU A 175 -5.37 1.23 17.12
N GLU A 176 -5.75 1.39 18.40
CA GLU A 176 -5.10 2.26 19.39
C GLU A 176 -3.62 1.90 19.60
N ASP A 177 -3.26 0.61 19.52
CA ASP A 177 -1.90 0.10 19.67
C ASP A 177 -1.01 0.32 18.44
N ARG A 178 -1.53 0.97 17.38
CA ARG A 178 -0.84 1.20 16.10
C ARG A 178 -0.45 2.65 15.85
N VAL A 179 -0.83 3.53 16.75
CA VAL A 179 -0.46 4.94 16.70
C VAL A 179 0.97 5.05 17.24
N GLU A 180 1.95 5.19 16.34
CA GLU A 180 3.27 5.69 16.73
C GLU A 180 3.17 7.22 16.85
N GLU A 181 3.44 7.76 18.04
CA GLU A 181 3.63 9.20 18.23
C GLU A 181 4.91 9.62 17.49
N GLU A 182 4.78 10.22 16.30
CA GLU A 182 5.91 10.94 15.69
C GLU A 182 6.23 12.17 16.57
N PRO A 183 7.49 12.41 16.95
CA PRO A 183 7.87 13.71 17.50
C PRO A 183 7.59 14.76 16.42
N GLU A 184 6.71 15.73 16.71
CA GLU A 184 6.49 16.91 15.88
C GLU A 184 7.86 17.50 15.53
N MET A 185 8.25 17.45 14.27
CA MET A 185 9.43 18.19 13.83
C MET A 185 9.12 19.67 14.02
N PRO A 186 9.91 20.44 14.78
CA PRO A 186 9.71 21.87 14.85
C PRO A 186 9.90 22.44 13.45
N ASP A 187 8.86 23.09 12.93
CA ASP A 187 8.92 23.88 11.71
C ASP A 187 9.93 25.01 11.92
N ILE A 188 11.18 24.80 11.51
CA ILE A 188 12.15 25.88 11.34
C ILE A 188 11.82 26.55 10.01
N ALA A 189 10.71 27.27 10.00
CA ALA A 189 10.47 28.35 9.07
C ALA A 189 10.81 29.67 9.78
N GLU A 190 12.11 29.97 9.88
CA GLU A 190 12.54 31.35 10.06
C GLU A 190 12.19 32.13 8.78
N ASN A 191 11.00 32.72 8.77
CA ASN A 191 10.83 34.05 8.20
C ASN A 191 9.71 34.78 8.95
N VAL A 192 10.14 35.88 9.55
CA VAL A 192 9.40 36.79 10.42
C VAL A 192 8.19 37.39 9.68
N GLY A 193 6.99 37.24 10.27
CA GLY A 193 5.84 38.09 9.98
C GLY A 193 4.53 37.35 9.70
N TYR A 194 3.54 37.61 10.56
CA TYR A 194 2.17 37.09 10.57
C TYR A 194 1.99 35.63 11.00
N THR A 195 1.67 35.48 12.30
CA THR A 195 1.05 34.30 12.89
C THR A 195 -0.35 34.12 12.27
N ALA A 196 -0.41 33.48 11.11
CA ALA A 196 -1.61 32.75 10.73
C ALA A 196 -1.62 31.52 11.61
N THR A 197 -2.51 31.51 12.61
CA THR A 197 -2.89 30.31 13.35
C THR A 197 -3.18 29.23 12.32
N PHE A 198 -2.27 28.26 12.16
CA PHE A 198 -2.50 27.10 11.33
C PHE A 198 -3.63 26.32 11.99
N VAL A 199 -4.86 26.65 11.60
CA VAL A 199 -6.02 25.81 11.82
C VAL A 199 -5.68 24.53 11.08
N ASN A 200 -5.40 23.47 11.84
CA ASN A 200 -5.43 22.11 11.34
C ASN A 200 -6.80 21.92 10.68
N LEU A 201 -6.86 22.10 9.36
CA LEU A 201 -8.01 21.75 8.55
C LEU A 201 -8.03 20.23 8.46
N TYR A 202 -8.43 19.61 9.58
CA TYR A 202 -9.15 18.35 9.58
C TYR A 202 -10.22 18.46 8.50
N ASN A 203 -10.05 17.70 7.42
CA ASN A 203 -11.13 17.35 6.51
C ASN A 203 -11.91 18.53 5.89
N ALA A 204 -11.31 19.21 4.91
CA ALA A 204 -12.09 19.83 3.84
C ALA A 204 -12.73 18.74 2.94
N GLY A 205 -13.70 18.02 3.52
CA GLY A 205 -14.86 17.44 2.85
C GLY A 205 -14.65 16.66 1.55
N LYS A 206 -13.92 15.55 1.58
CA LYS A 206 -14.18 14.42 0.67
C LYS A 206 -13.97 13.12 1.44
N LYS A 207 -15.05 12.36 1.62
CA LYS A 207 -14.98 10.99 2.12
C LYS A 207 -14.11 10.22 1.14
N GLU A 208 -12.93 9.76 1.56
CA GLU A 208 -12.12 8.87 0.73
C GLU A 208 -12.97 7.67 0.35
N GLU A 209 -13.02 7.42 -0.95
CA GLU A 209 -13.89 6.40 -1.51
C GLU A 209 -13.16 5.08 -1.40
N ASP A 210 -13.67 4.18 -0.56
CA ASP A 210 -13.10 2.84 -0.38
C ASP A 210 -12.96 2.14 -1.75
N PRO A 211 -11.74 1.80 -2.21
CA PRO A 211 -11.53 1.16 -3.51
C PRO A 211 -12.01 -0.30 -3.54
N LEU A 212 -12.40 -0.86 -2.40
CA LEU A 212 -12.76 -2.27 -2.19
C LEU A 212 -14.17 -2.43 -1.62
N LYS A 213 -15.12 -1.59 -2.04
CA LYS A 213 -16.50 -1.57 -1.49
C LYS A 213 -17.21 -2.93 -1.51
N ASP A 214 -16.89 -3.76 -2.48
CA ASP A 214 -17.50 -5.08 -2.66
C ASP A 214 -17.04 -6.09 -1.59
N ILE A 215 -15.90 -5.84 -0.94
CA ILE A 215 -15.36 -6.69 0.12
C ILE A 215 -15.86 -6.15 1.46
N LYS A 216 -16.72 -6.89 2.16
CA LYS A 216 -17.26 -6.42 3.45
C LYS A 216 -16.27 -6.60 4.59
N ASP A 217 -15.69 -7.80 4.70
CA ASP A 217 -14.83 -8.18 5.81
C ASP A 217 -13.47 -8.66 5.31
N PRO A 218 -12.37 -7.96 5.65
CA PRO A 218 -11.04 -8.38 5.25
C PRO A 218 -10.57 -9.68 5.91
N LYS A 219 -11.13 -10.05 7.09
CA LYS A 219 -10.82 -11.32 7.76
C LYS A 219 -11.41 -12.49 6.99
N GLU A 220 -12.68 -12.38 6.57
CA GLU A 220 -13.34 -13.37 5.72
C GLU A 220 -12.58 -13.54 4.39
N TYR A 221 -12.19 -12.43 3.77
CA TYR A 221 -11.44 -12.46 2.52
C TYR A 221 -10.09 -13.19 2.65
N LEU A 222 -9.37 -12.99 3.76
CA LEU A 222 -8.13 -13.70 4.05
C LEU A 222 -8.35 -15.21 4.08
N VAL A 223 -9.25 -15.69 4.94
CA VAL A 223 -9.44 -17.14 5.15
C VAL A 223 -10.04 -17.82 3.91
N ALA A 224 -10.93 -17.15 3.19
CA ALA A 224 -11.47 -17.64 1.92
C ALA A 224 -10.37 -17.78 0.84
N SER A 225 -9.46 -16.80 0.76
CA SER A 225 -8.35 -16.83 -0.20
C SER A 225 -7.33 -17.90 0.13
N LEU A 226 -6.99 -18.06 1.41
CA LEU A 226 -6.09 -19.12 1.89
C LEU A 226 -6.69 -20.51 1.63
N ALA A 227 -7.97 -20.73 1.95
CA ALA A 227 -8.64 -22.01 1.69
C ALA A 227 -8.61 -22.38 0.20
N ARG A 228 -8.85 -21.41 -0.69
CA ARG A 228 -8.81 -21.60 -2.14
C ARG A 228 -7.42 -22.01 -2.65
N ILE A 229 -6.36 -21.33 -2.22
CA ILE A 229 -5.00 -21.71 -2.65
C ILE A 229 -4.58 -23.05 -2.02
N SER A 230 -5.00 -23.33 -0.78
CA SER A 230 -4.71 -24.59 -0.11
C SER A 230 -5.34 -25.79 -0.83
N ALA A 231 -6.59 -25.64 -1.28
CA ALA A 231 -7.24 -26.66 -2.09
C ALA A 231 -6.51 -26.95 -3.42
N THR A 232 -5.75 -25.98 -3.95
CA THR A 232 -4.96 -26.14 -5.19
C THR A 232 -3.61 -26.82 -4.92
N SER A 233 -3.10 -26.78 -3.68
CA SER A 233 -1.86 -27.45 -3.29
C SER A 233 -1.96 -28.02 -1.86
N PRO A 234 -2.73 -29.12 -1.68
CA PRO A 234 -3.02 -29.67 -0.37
C PRO A 234 -1.76 -30.06 0.41
N GLY A 235 -1.76 -29.83 1.73
CA GLY A 235 -0.66 -30.15 2.64
C GLY A 235 0.51 -29.15 2.64
N ARG A 236 0.66 -28.31 1.63
CA ARG A 236 1.76 -27.33 1.54
C ARG A 236 1.61 -26.20 2.58
N PHE A 237 0.50 -25.48 2.54
CA PHE A 237 0.31 -24.28 3.35
C PHE A 237 0.15 -24.56 4.85
N PRO A 238 -0.51 -25.66 5.30
CA PRO A 238 -0.53 -26.03 6.71
C PRO A 238 0.88 -26.18 7.32
N GLN A 239 1.83 -26.77 6.58
CA GLN A 239 3.21 -26.89 7.05
C GLN A 239 3.87 -25.51 7.18
N ILE A 240 3.75 -24.67 6.15
CA ILE A 240 4.32 -23.32 6.16
C ILE A 240 3.77 -22.50 7.32
N ILE A 241 2.46 -22.60 7.57
CA ILE A 241 1.77 -21.93 8.68
C ILE A 241 2.36 -22.38 10.03
N ASN A 242 2.54 -23.68 10.21
CA ASN A 242 3.07 -24.23 11.47
C ASN A 242 4.51 -23.81 11.74
N GLU A 243 5.34 -23.69 10.69
CA GLU A 243 6.77 -23.36 10.82
C GLU A 243 7.05 -21.86 10.96
N ASN A 244 6.22 -20.97 10.38
CA ASN A 244 6.56 -19.55 10.22
C ASN A 244 5.71 -18.59 11.07
N LEU A 245 4.50 -18.98 11.49
CA LEU A 245 3.66 -18.09 12.30
C LEU A 245 3.95 -18.27 13.79
N GLU A 246 3.83 -17.17 14.54
CA GLU A 246 3.86 -17.21 15.99
C GLU A 246 2.67 -18.00 16.56
N SER A 247 2.82 -18.58 17.76
CA SER A 247 1.78 -19.46 18.33
C SER A 247 0.43 -18.77 18.48
N ALA A 248 0.43 -17.52 18.97
CA ALA A 248 -0.78 -16.73 19.11
C ALA A 248 -1.46 -16.46 17.75
N ASN A 249 -0.68 -16.20 16.71
CA ASN A 249 -1.20 -15.95 15.36
C ASN A 249 -1.74 -17.23 14.71
N ARG A 250 -1.13 -18.40 14.96
CA ARG A 250 -1.68 -19.69 14.51
C ARG A 250 -3.05 -19.95 15.14
N GLU A 251 -3.19 -19.72 16.45
CA GLU A 251 -4.46 -19.88 17.16
C GLU A 251 -5.52 -18.90 16.65
N ALA A 252 -5.15 -17.62 16.47
CA ALA A 252 -6.04 -16.61 15.92
C ALA A 252 -6.50 -16.98 14.50
N LEU A 253 -5.59 -17.45 13.63
CA LEU A 253 -5.94 -17.89 12.28
C LEU A 253 -6.89 -19.08 12.28
N LEU A 254 -6.71 -20.05 13.17
CA LEU A 254 -7.62 -21.20 13.33
C LEU A 254 -9.02 -20.76 13.82
N GLN A 255 -9.08 -19.80 14.75
CA GLN A 255 -10.34 -19.20 15.19
C GLN A 255 -11.05 -18.46 14.06
N LEU A 256 -10.31 -17.70 13.24
CA LEU A 256 -10.86 -17.05 12.05
C LEU A 256 -11.40 -18.09 11.05
N CYS A 257 -10.63 -19.12 10.73
CA CYS A 257 -11.08 -20.18 9.83
C CYS A 257 -12.38 -20.85 10.32
N SER A 258 -12.45 -21.13 11.63
CA SER A 258 -13.64 -21.72 12.26
C SER A 258 -14.84 -20.76 12.22
N SER A 259 -14.62 -19.47 12.47
CA SER A 259 -15.69 -18.46 12.52
C SER A 259 -16.37 -18.25 11.16
N TYR A 260 -15.60 -18.30 10.08
CA TYR A 260 -16.12 -18.13 8.71
C TYR A 260 -16.33 -19.45 7.97
N ASN A 261 -16.19 -20.61 8.63
CA ASN A 261 -16.37 -21.95 8.06
C ASN A 261 -15.45 -22.27 6.86
N PHE A 262 -14.18 -21.87 6.93
CA PHE A 262 -13.15 -22.23 5.96
C PHE A 262 -12.15 -23.23 6.53
N THR A 263 -11.55 -24.04 5.65
CA THR A 263 -10.51 -25.00 6.03
C THR A 263 -9.31 -24.87 5.10
N ILE A 264 -8.13 -24.80 5.69
CA ILE A 264 -6.85 -24.79 4.98
C ILE A 264 -6.38 -26.25 4.93
N VAL A 265 -6.48 -26.87 3.75
CA VAL A 265 -6.21 -28.30 3.49
C VAL A 265 -4.83 -28.55 2.90
#